data_AF-A0A536WYG1-F1
#
_entry.id   AF-A0A536WYG1-F1
#
_cell.length_a   1.000
_cell.length_b   1.000
_cell.length_c   1.000
_cell.angle_alpha   90.00
_cell.angle_beta   90.00
_cell.angle_gamma   90.00
#
_symmetry.space_group_name_H-M   'P 1'
#
loop_
_entity.id
_entity.type
_entity.pdbx_description
1 polymer ?
#
loop_
_entity_poly.entity_id
_entity_poly.type
_entity_poly.pdbx_seq_one_letter_code
_entity_poly.pdbx_strand_id
1 'polypeptide(L)'
;MKALIVVNRENDWPHQIPGAAVATAKSYLTGPAANSDQYRQVVNLCRCARTDDAGFYVSLLAEARGQRPLPSAKALEELHGSPANAGAVREIEELVAQSPPAGKELELDAYFGADPAGECDALALQLFSLAKAPLLRASFRRTRGRWRLQRLRALSLTDVPAEHRPTLVRAATRYLDGEPGRRAPRREHPAMAILYNADAPLPPSNRPALEGFVRAAAALGMRAEIIERGAIERWRSSTRSSSATLRPSTTTPTALRSVRRRSASSSSTIPIRSSSATTRCT
;
A
#
# COMPACT_ATOMS: atom_id res chain seq x y z
N MET A 1 -10.96 -0.57 19.39
CA MET A 1 -9.76 -1.44 19.48
C MET A 1 -8.75 -0.75 20.38
N LYS A 2 -7.96 -1.47 21.20
CA LYS A 2 -6.90 -0.82 21.99
C LYS A 2 -5.65 -0.62 21.13
N ALA A 3 -5.21 0.63 21.00
CA ALA A 3 -4.01 0.99 20.25
C ALA A 3 -2.87 1.39 21.20
N LEU A 4 -1.63 1.21 20.76
CA LEU A 4 -0.44 1.70 21.44
C LEU A 4 0.22 2.78 20.58
N ILE A 5 0.31 4.00 21.08
CA ILE A 5 1.05 5.09 20.44
C ILE A 5 2.49 5.03 20.94
N VAL A 6 3.44 4.94 20.03
CA VAL A 6 4.87 4.88 20.34
C VAL A 6 5.54 6.18 19.90
N VAL A 7 6.22 6.83 20.85
CA VAL A 7 6.90 8.12 20.66
C VAL A 7 8.37 8.03 21.05
N ASN A 8 9.21 8.96 20.59
CA ASN A 8 10.62 9.00 21.02
C ASN A 8 10.75 9.37 22.50
N ARG A 9 10.04 10.41 22.95
CA ARG A 9 10.01 10.87 24.35
C ARG A 9 8.57 11.05 24.81
N GLU A 10 8.28 10.72 26.07
CA GLU A 10 6.94 10.88 26.66
C GLU A 10 6.41 12.32 26.56
N ASN A 11 7.28 13.31 26.81
CA ASN A 11 6.90 14.72 26.76
C ASN A 11 6.52 15.22 25.36
N ASP A 12 6.86 14.47 24.30
CA ASP A 12 6.48 14.86 22.94
C ASP A 12 4.96 14.72 22.74
N TRP A 13 4.31 13.81 23.50
CA TRP A 13 2.88 13.54 23.42
C TRP A 13 2.21 13.57 24.82
N PRO A 14 1.82 14.76 25.31
CA PRO A 14 1.21 14.89 26.64
C PRO A 14 -0.29 14.53 26.67
N HIS A 15 -0.89 14.17 25.52
CA HIS A 15 -2.33 14.00 25.39
C HIS A 15 -2.77 12.56 25.63
N GLN A 16 -3.86 12.38 26.38
CA GLN A 16 -4.51 11.08 26.52
C GLN A 16 -5.60 10.94 25.46
N ILE A 17 -5.53 9.87 24.67
CA ILE A 17 -6.59 9.47 23.75
C ILE A 17 -7.32 8.27 24.35
N PRO A 18 -8.66 8.32 24.53
CA PRO A 18 -9.42 7.18 25.01
C PRO A 18 -9.15 5.91 24.19
N GLY A 19 -8.89 4.79 24.85
CA GLY A 19 -8.59 3.53 24.17
C GLY A 19 -7.19 3.43 23.56
N ALA A 20 -6.32 4.42 23.76
CA ALA A 20 -4.91 4.37 23.39
C ALA A 20 -3.99 4.51 24.60
N ALA A 21 -2.95 3.69 24.66
CA ALA A 21 -1.85 3.88 25.59
C ALA A 21 -0.67 4.57 24.88
N VAL A 22 0.23 5.19 25.65
CA VAL A 22 1.44 5.83 25.13
C VAL A 22 2.65 5.12 25.73
N ALA A 23 3.65 4.80 24.89
CA ALA A 23 4.92 4.25 25.33
C ALA A 23 6.09 4.91 24.58
N THR A 24 7.27 4.94 25.20
CA THR A 24 8.48 5.35 24.49
C THR A 24 9.00 4.24 23.58
N ALA A 25 9.71 4.62 22.51
CA ALA A 25 10.42 3.67 21.65
C ALA A 25 11.36 2.78 22.46
N LYS A 26 12.08 3.34 23.44
CA LYS A 26 12.95 2.57 24.34
C LYS A 26 12.16 1.52 25.11
N SER A 27 11.09 1.92 25.80
CA SER A 27 10.24 0.99 26.57
C SER A 27 9.60 -0.08 25.69
N TYR A 28 9.24 0.25 24.46
CA TYR A 28 8.66 -0.69 23.50
C TYR A 28 9.69 -1.66 22.91
N LEU A 29 10.93 -1.23 22.70
CA LEU A 29 11.96 -2.10 22.13
C LEU A 29 12.57 -3.04 23.19
N THR A 30 12.76 -2.55 24.43
CA THR A 30 13.49 -3.30 25.47
C THR A 30 12.61 -3.83 26.60
N GLY A 31 11.38 -3.32 26.74
CA GLY A 31 10.53 -3.56 27.91
C GLY A 31 9.35 -4.52 27.66
N PRO A 32 8.64 -4.90 28.73
CA PRO A 32 7.47 -5.79 28.66
C PRO A 32 6.23 -5.13 28.03
N ALA A 33 6.19 -3.79 27.91
CA ALA A 33 5.13 -3.02 27.24
C ALA A 33 4.90 -3.46 25.78
N ALA A 34 5.88 -4.13 25.22
CA ALA A 34 5.88 -4.64 23.87
C ALA A 34 5.17 -5.99 23.71
N ASN A 35 5.06 -6.77 24.79
CA ASN A 35 4.53 -8.14 24.81
C ASN A 35 3.08 -8.21 25.31
N SER A 36 2.40 -7.08 25.49
CA SER A 36 0.99 -7.11 25.85
C SER A 36 0.15 -7.41 24.60
N ASP A 37 -0.38 -8.62 24.51
CA ASP A 37 -1.42 -9.05 23.54
C ASP A 37 -2.67 -8.15 23.55
N GLN A 38 -2.75 -7.23 24.51
CA GLN A 38 -3.78 -6.22 24.65
C GLN A 38 -3.83 -5.23 23.46
N TYR A 39 -2.69 -4.89 22.85
CA TYR A 39 -2.63 -3.91 21.76
C TYR A 39 -2.43 -4.60 20.41
N ARG A 40 -3.47 -4.58 19.57
CA ARG A 40 -3.39 -5.13 18.20
C ARG A 40 -2.90 -4.11 17.16
N GLN A 41 -2.91 -2.83 17.51
CA GLN A 41 -2.50 -1.73 16.63
C GLN A 41 -1.41 -0.91 17.31
N VAL A 42 -0.35 -0.61 16.57
CA VAL A 42 0.76 0.23 17.02
C VAL A 42 0.81 1.47 16.13
N VAL A 43 0.61 2.66 16.69
CA VAL A 43 0.76 3.92 15.98
C VAL A 43 2.14 4.46 16.29
N ASN A 44 3.04 4.35 15.32
CA ASN A 44 4.41 4.76 15.48
C ASN A 44 4.57 6.21 15.02
N LEU A 45 4.72 7.11 15.98
CA LEU A 45 5.00 8.54 15.77
C LEU A 45 6.49 8.87 15.95
N CYS A 46 7.33 7.84 16.01
CA CYS A 46 8.75 8.02 16.19
C CYS A 46 9.42 8.55 14.92
N ARG A 47 10.60 9.13 15.10
CA ARG A 47 11.50 9.45 14.01
C ARG A 47 11.90 8.19 13.25
N CYS A 48 11.72 8.24 11.94
CA CYS A 48 11.97 7.16 10.99
C CYS A 48 12.56 7.72 9.69
N ALA A 49 13.52 8.64 9.78
CA ALA A 49 14.18 9.24 8.62
C ALA A 49 15.20 8.29 7.97
N ARG A 50 15.70 7.33 8.74
CA ARG A 50 16.67 6.31 8.29
C ARG A 50 16.29 4.92 8.80
N THR A 51 16.83 3.89 8.16
CA THR A 51 16.58 2.48 8.50
C THR A 51 17.18 2.07 9.84
N ASP A 52 18.19 2.81 10.35
CA ASP A 52 18.82 2.63 11.66
C ASP A 52 18.11 3.40 12.79
N ASP A 53 17.08 4.20 12.48
CA ASP A 53 16.32 4.91 13.50
C ASP A 53 15.47 3.93 14.34
N ALA A 54 15.34 4.22 15.64
CA ALA A 54 14.51 3.43 16.56
C ALA A 54 13.07 3.25 16.06
N GLY A 55 12.51 4.25 15.36
CA GLY A 55 11.17 4.15 14.78
C GLY A 55 11.04 3.03 13.74
N PHE A 56 12.07 2.76 12.95
CA PHE A 56 12.03 1.65 11.99
C PHE A 56 11.91 0.29 12.71
N TYR A 57 12.74 0.09 13.74
CA TYR A 57 12.71 -1.11 14.57
C TYR A 57 11.39 -1.30 15.32
N VAL A 58 10.74 -0.21 15.75
CA VAL A 58 9.41 -0.28 16.38
C VAL A 58 8.40 -0.93 15.43
N SER A 59 8.34 -0.49 14.16
CA SER A 59 7.42 -1.05 13.17
C SER A 59 7.77 -2.49 12.81
N LEU A 60 9.05 -2.80 12.62
CA LEU A 60 9.51 -4.17 12.31
C LEU A 60 9.18 -5.15 13.42
N LEU A 61 9.42 -4.75 14.67
CA LEU A 61 9.18 -5.60 15.83
C LEU A 61 7.68 -5.75 16.13
N ALA A 62 6.87 -4.71 15.87
CA ALA A 62 5.41 -4.81 15.94
C ALA A 62 4.85 -5.87 14.97
N GLU A 63 5.32 -5.88 13.72
CA GLU A 63 4.95 -6.89 12.72
C GLU A 63 5.36 -8.30 13.15
N ALA A 64 6.58 -8.46 13.66
CA ALA A 64 7.07 -9.76 14.16
C ALA A 64 6.22 -10.31 15.32
N ARG A 65 5.57 -9.43 16.09
CA ARG A 65 4.64 -9.78 17.17
C ARG A 65 3.19 -9.96 16.72
N GLY A 66 2.91 -9.87 15.42
CA GLY A 66 1.54 -9.96 14.89
C GLY A 66 0.66 -8.73 15.16
N GLN A 67 1.26 -7.63 15.61
CA GLN A 67 0.59 -6.34 15.74
C GLN A 67 0.54 -5.64 14.37
N ARG A 68 -0.36 -4.66 14.24
CA ARG A 68 -0.53 -3.86 13.03
C ARG A 68 0.10 -2.48 13.23
N PRO A 69 1.37 -2.27 12.86
CA PRO A 69 1.98 -0.96 12.94
C PRO A 69 1.44 -0.02 11.85
N LEU A 70 1.39 1.27 12.20
CA LEU A 70 1.18 2.39 11.30
C LEU A 70 2.29 3.42 11.56
N PRO A 71 3.25 3.62 10.64
CA PRO A 71 3.43 2.91 9.38
C PRO A 71 4.02 1.49 9.57
N SER A 72 3.84 0.62 8.57
CA SER A 72 4.55 -0.67 8.49
C SER A 72 6.02 -0.50 8.14
N ALA A 73 6.85 -1.50 8.42
CA ALA A 73 8.27 -1.48 8.03
C ALA A 73 8.42 -1.32 6.52
N LYS A 74 7.61 -2.07 5.75
CA LYS A 74 7.54 -1.94 4.29
C LYS A 74 7.12 -0.53 3.83
N ALA A 75 6.16 0.10 4.50
CA ALA A 75 5.73 1.46 4.14
C ALA A 75 6.84 2.49 4.40
N LEU A 76 7.62 2.31 5.47
CA LEU A 76 8.79 3.14 5.73
C LEU A 76 9.87 2.96 4.65
N GLU A 77 10.16 1.72 4.24
CA GLU A 77 11.10 1.45 3.14
C GLU A 77 10.64 2.08 1.82
N GLU A 78 9.34 1.97 1.50
CA GLU A 78 8.76 2.58 0.30
C GLU A 78 8.86 4.12 0.33
N LEU A 79 8.78 4.73 1.52
CA LEU A 79 8.94 6.18 1.72
C LEU A 79 10.40 6.64 1.67
N HIS A 80 11.36 5.79 2.06
CA HIS A 80 12.80 6.07 1.91
C HIS A 80 13.26 5.89 0.47
N GLY A 81 12.60 4.99 -0.27
CA GLY A 81 12.82 4.79 -1.69
C GLY A 81 12.15 5.84 -2.58
N SER A 82 12.34 5.68 -3.89
CA SER A 82 11.53 6.40 -4.87
C SER A 82 10.12 5.80 -4.89
N PRO A 83 9.04 6.60 -4.98
CA PRO A 83 7.67 6.08 -4.89
C PRO A 83 7.44 5.02 -5.96
N ALA A 84 7.30 3.77 -5.53
CA ALA A 84 7.20 2.60 -6.40
C ALA A 84 5.89 2.57 -7.23
N ASN A 85 4.92 3.43 -6.91
CA ASN A 85 3.60 3.45 -7.52
C ASN A 85 3.37 4.69 -8.39
N ALA A 86 3.85 4.64 -9.63
CA ALA A 86 3.68 5.72 -10.60
C ALA A 86 2.20 6.08 -10.90
N GLY A 87 1.27 5.13 -10.72
CA GLY A 87 -0.16 5.36 -10.91
C GLY A 87 -0.75 6.27 -9.82
N ALA A 88 -0.55 5.90 -8.56
CA ALA A 88 -1.05 6.70 -7.43
C ALA A 88 -0.38 8.08 -7.33
N VAL A 89 0.90 8.19 -7.68
CA VAL A 89 1.57 9.50 -7.78
C VAL A 89 0.87 10.39 -8.81
N ARG A 90 0.44 9.83 -9.94
CA ARG A 90 -0.27 10.60 -10.97
C ARG A 90 -1.63 11.09 -10.48
N GLU A 91 -2.39 10.26 -9.78
CA GLU A 91 -3.68 10.65 -9.19
C GLU A 91 -3.52 11.81 -8.19
N ILE A 92 -2.47 11.78 -7.36
CA ILE A 92 -2.12 12.86 -6.44
C ILE A 92 -1.76 14.14 -7.21
N GLU A 93 -0.94 14.05 -8.27
CA GLU A 93 -0.59 15.20 -9.11
C GLU A 93 -1.80 15.79 -9.83
N GLU A 94 -2.76 14.95 -10.25
CA GLU A 94 -4.02 15.37 -10.85
C GLU A 94 -4.92 16.11 -9.84
N LEU A 95 -4.98 15.65 -8.57
CA LEU A 95 -5.72 16.33 -7.50
C LEU A 95 -5.18 17.73 -7.21
N VAL A 96 -3.84 17.88 -7.14
CA VAL A 96 -3.22 19.21 -7.00
C VAL A 96 -3.57 20.10 -8.21
N ALA A 97 -3.68 19.54 -9.41
CA ALA A 97 -4.01 20.29 -10.61
C ALA A 97 -5.49 20.76 -10.66
N GLN A 98 -6.40 20.10 -9.93
CA GLN A 98 -7.82 20.51 -9.85
C GLN A 98 -8.02 21.74 -8.97
N SER A 99 -7.15 21.98 -8.01
CA SER A 99 -7.15 23.18 -7.16
C SER A 99 -5.72 23.69 -7.02
N PRO A 100 -5.15 24.25 -8.09
CA PRO A 100 -3.75 24.61 -8.12
C PRO A 100 -3.51 25.81 -7.19
N PRO A 101 -2.50 25.75 -6.31
CA PRO A 101 -2.13 26.91 -5.53
C PRO A 101 -1.58 28.01 -6.44
N ALA A 102 -1.65 29.25 -5.98
CA ALA A 102 -1.21 30.42 -6.75
C ALA A 102 0.30 30.39 -7.12
N GLY A 103 1.10 29.66 -6.33
CA GLY A 103 2.56 29.56 -6.49
C GLY A 103 3.04 28.51 -7.50
N LYS A 104 4.37 28.38 -7.59
CA LYS A 104 5.06 27.31 -8.34
C LYS A 104 5.41 26.12 -7.47
N GLU A 105 5.29 26.26 -6.16
CA GLU A 105 5.62 25.25 -5.15
C GLU A 105 4.49 25.14 -4.15
N LEU A 106 4.32 23.94 -3.60
CA LEU A 106 3.34 23.63 -2.58
C LEU A 106 3.96 22.64 -1.61
N GLU A 107 3.95 22.97 -0.33
CA GLU A 107 4.26 22.04 0.75
C GLU A 107 2.96 21.74 1.49
N LEU A 108 2.62 20.45 1.61
CA LEU A 108 1.43 20.00 2.32
C LEU A 108 1.82 19.03 3.41
N ASP A 109 1.39 19.35 4.63
CA ASP A 109 1.41 18.43 5.76
C ASP A 109 0.09 17.65 5.81
N ALA A 110 0.19 16.36 6.12
CA ALA A 110 -0.97 15.51 6.33
C ALA A 110 -0.83 14.73 7.64
N TYR A 111 -1.79 14.95 8.55
CA TYR A 111 -1.85 14.30 9.86
C TYR A 111 -3.04 13.34 9.90
N PHE A 112 -2.76 12.04 9.88
CA PHE A 112 -3.73 10.96 9.74
C PHE A 112 -4.69 11.12 8.55
N GLY A 113 -4.29 11.89 7.54
CA GLY A 113 -5.09 12.21 6.36
C GLY A 113 -5.91 13.50 6.47
N ALA A 114 -5.69 14.33 7.48
CA ALA A 114 -6.23 15.69 7.59
C ALA A 114 -5.13 16.72 7.28
N ASP A 115 -5.51 17.80 6.58
CA ASP A 115 -4.66 18.97 6.38
C ASP A 115 -4.78 19.91 7.59
N PRO A 116 -3.69 20.31 8.26
CA PRO A 116 -3.77 21.29 9.35
C PRO A 116 -4.34 22.64 8.93
N ALA A 117 -4.15 23.07 7.67
CA ALA A 117 -4.73 24.29 7.14
C ALA A 117 -6.21 24.13 6.74
N GLY A 118 -6.66 22.88 6.53
CA GLY A 118 -8.02 22.55 6.13
C GLY A 118 -8.38 22.91 4.67
N GLU A 119 -7.40 23.30 3.87
CA GLU A 119 -7.62 23.70 2.47
C GLU A 119 -7.56 22.51 1.51
N CYS A 120 -6.78 21.48 1.87
CA CYS A 120 -6.40 20.37 1.00
C CYS A 120 -6.71 18.98 1.60
N ASP A 121 -7.80 18.83 2.36
CA ASP A 121 -8.16 17.58 3.05
C ASP A 121 -8.26 16.36 2.12
N ALA A 122 -8.81 16.53 0.91
CA ALA A 122 -8.90 15.44 -0.06
C ALA A 122 -7.50 14.93 -0.47
N LEU A 123 -6.55 15.83 -0.63
CA LEU A 123 -5.16 15.51 -0.98
C LEU A 123 -4.43 14.88 0.21
N ALA A 124 -4.61 15.42 1.42
CA ALA A 124 -4.06 14.84 2.64
C ALA A 124 -4.53 13.39 2.86
N LEU A 125 -5.82 13.10 2.62
CA LEU A 125 -6.39 11.77 2.74
C LEU A 125 -5.80 10.78 1.71
N GLN A 126 -5.55 11.23 0.49
CA GLN A 126 -4.96 10.40 -0.56
C GLN A 126 -3.48 10.13 -0.28
N LEU A 127 -2.73 11.13 0.18
CA LEU A 127 -1.34 10.94 0.64
C LEU A 127 -1.26 9.90 1.76
N PHE A 128 -2.14 10.01 2.76
CA PHE A 128 -2.22 9.01 3.82
C PHE A 128 -2.59 7.62 3.29
N SER A 129 -3.53 7.53 2.36
CA SER A 129 -3.96 6.23 1.80
C SER A 129 -2.85 5.55 0.99
N LEU A 130 -2.05 6.34 0.28
CA LEU A 130 -0.90 5.87 -0.49
C LEU A 130 0.24 5.42 0.43
N ALA A 131 0.73 6.32 1.27
CA ALA A 131 1.95 6.11 2.06
C ALA A 131 1.70 5.35 3.37
N LYS A 132 0.45 5.29 3.85
CA LYS A 132 0.06 4.60 5.09
C LYS A 132 0.93 5.00 6.28
N ALA A 133 1.28 6.27 6.38
CA ALA A 133 2.04 6.83 7.49
C ALA A 133 1.22 7.92 8.19
N PRO A 134 1.29 8.02 9.52
CA PRO A 134 0.44 8.91 10.32
C PRO A 134 0.75 10.38 10.08
N LEU A 135 2.03 10.73 9.92
CA LEU A 135 2.47 12.10 9.69
C LEU A 135 3.26 12.12 8.39
N LEU A 136 2.83 12.94 7.45
CA LEU A 136 3.42 13.03 6.13
C LEU A 136 3.66 14.48 5.74
N ARG A 137 4.72 14.71 4.97
CA ARG A 137 4.95 15.95 4.24
C ARG A 137 5.20 15.66 2.77
N ALA A 138 4.41 16.30 1.92
CA ALA A 138 4.55 16.23 0.48
C ALA A 138 4.98 17.61 -0.05
N SER A 139 6.02 17.64 -0.88
CA SER A 139 6.43 18.85 -1.60
C SER A 139 6.17 18.66 -3.09
N PHE A 140 5.46 19.61 -3.70
CA PHE A 140 5.15 19.63 -5.11
C PHE A 140 5.81 20.83 -5.79
N ARG A 141 6.15 20.66 -7.06
CA ARG A 141 6.64 21.75 -7.90
C ARG A 141 5.98 21.72 -9.26
N ARG A 142 5.57 22.90 -9.73
CA ARG A 142 5.03 23.09 -11.08
C ARG A 142 6.17 23.13 -12.09
N THR A 143 6.24 22.10 -12.94
CA THR A 143 7.26 21.94 -13.97
C THR A 143 6.58 21.81 -15.34
N ARG A 144 6.93 22.69 -16.29
CA ARG A 144 6.32 22.72 -17.65
C ARG A 144 4.78 22.72 -17.61
N GLY A 145 4.21 23.52 -16.71
CA GLY A 145 2.76 23.66 -16.56
C GLY A 145 2.06 22.55 -15.78
N ARG A 146 2.75 21.46 -15.38
CA ARG A 146 2.19 20.34 -14.61
C ARG A 146 2.73 20.29 -13.19
N TRP A 147 1.87 20.00 -12.22
CA TRP A 147 2.29 19.73 -10.85
C TRP A 147 2.97 18.37 -10.77
N ARG A 148 4.11 18.32 -10.09
CA ARG A 148 4.88 17.09 -9.89
C ARG A 148 5.24 16.91 -8.43
N LEU A 149 4.99 15.72 -7.90
CA LEU A 149 5.43 15.34 -6.56
C LEU A 149 6.96 15.25 -6.57
N GLN A 150 7.62 16.11 -5.80
CA GLN A 150 9.08 16.14 -5.69
C GLN A 150 9.59 15.25 -4.57
N ARG A 151 8.88 15.23 -3.44
CA ARG A 151 9.25 14.50 -2.24
C ARG A 151 8.01 14.15 -1.46
N LEU A 152 7.98 12.94 -0.94
CA LEU A 152 7.02 12.47 0.05
C LEU A 152 7.82 11.83 1.17
N ARG A 153 7.65 12.30 2.40
CA ARG A 153 8.38 11.76 3.56
C ARG A 153 7.46 11.60 4.76
N ALA A 154 7.75 10.60 5.59
CA ALA A 154 7.21 10.53 6.93
C ALA A 154 7.78 11.67 7.79
N LEU A 155 6.94 12.25 8.63
CA LEU A 155 7.33 13.17 9.68
C LEU A 155 7.35 12.45 11.03
N SER A 156 8.12 13.00 11.95
CA SER A 156 8.07 12.66 13.37
C SER A 156 7.27 13.70 14.15
N LEU A 157 6.92 13.37 15.38
CA LEU A 157 6.20 14.30 16.25
C LEU A 157 6.98 15.61 16.51
N THR A 158 8.31 15.58 16.47
CA THR A 158 9.16 16.77 16.60
C THR A 158 9.14 17.69 15.40
N ASP A 159 8.71 17.20 14.22
CA ASP A 159 8.57 18.00 13.01
C ASP A 159 7.22 18.77 12.96
N VAL A 160 6.30 18.47 13.90
CA VAL A 160 4.96 19.08 13.94
C VAL A 160 5.00 20.39 14.74
N PRO A 161 4.64 21.52 14.14
CA PRO A 161 4.54 22.80 14.84
C PRO A 161 3.59 22.74 16.03
N ALA A 162 3.86 23.53 17.07
CA ALA A 162 3.03 23.57 18.28
C ALA A 162 1.56 23.96 17.98
N GLU A 163 1.37 24.91 17.05
CA GLU A 163 0.07 25.35 16.53
C GLU A 163 -0.74 24.24 15.86
N HIS A 164 -0.08 23.23 15.30
CA HIS A 164 -0.71 22.11 14.62
C HIS A 164 -1.10 20.95 15.55
N ARG A 165 -0.60 20.95 16.80
CA ARG A 165 -0.87 19.88 17.78
C ARG A 165 -2.36 19.62 18.04
N PRO A 166 -3.24 20.64 18.17
CA PRO A 166 -4.67 20.40 18.33
C PRO A 166 -5.29 19.65 17.15
N THR A 167 -4.88 19.99 15.92
CA THR A 167 -5.33 19.29 14.70
C THR A 167 -4.81 17.87 14.66
N LEU A 168 -3.54 17.66 14.99
CA LEU A 168 -2.95 16.34 15.10
C LEU A 168 -3.70 15.45 16.10
N VAL A 169 -3.96 15.93 17.32
CA VAL A 169 -4.68 15.17 18.36
C VAL A 169 -6.10 14.83 17.90
N ARG A 170 -6.82 15.78 17.30
CA ARG A 170 -8.15 15.55 16.74
C ARG A 170 -8.13 14.49 15.63
N ALA A 171 -7.16 14.57 14.72
CA ALA A 171 -7.03 13.62 13.62
C ALA A 171 -6.64 12.21 14.11
N ALA A 172 -5.74 12.12 15.08
CA ALA A 172 -5.35 10.87 15.73
C ALA A 172 -6.54 10.22 16.48
N THR A 173 -7.30 11.02 17.23
CA THR A 173 -8.49 10.56 17.97
C THR A 173 -9.53 9.99 16.99
N ARG A 174 -9.87 10.75 15.94
CA ARG A 174 -10.79 10.30 14.88
C ARG A 174 -10.33 9.00 14.21
N TYR A 175 -9.03 8.86 13.96
CA TYR A 175 -8.45 7.66 13.38
C TYR A 175 -8.60 6.43 14.29
N LEU A 176 -8.36 6.62 15.59
CA LEU A 176 -8.37 5.56 16.59
C LEU A 176 -9.78 5.14 17.02
N ASP A 177 -10.72 6.09 17.05
CA ASP A 177 -12.14 5.83 17.32
C ASP A 177 -12.81 5.03 16.18
N GLY A 178 -12.17 4.97 15.00
CA GLY A 178 -12.67 4.19 13.88
C GLY A 178 -13.90 4.80 13.21
N GLU A 179 -14.03 6.14 13.25
CA GLU A 179 -15.17 6.88 12.70
C GLU A 179 -15.57 6.38 11.28
N PRO A 180 -16.87 6.14 11.00
CA PRO A 180 -17.35 5.23 9.94
C PRO A 180 -17.16 5.73 8.49
N GLY A 181 -16.44 6.82 8.27
CA GLY A 181 -16.21 7.41 6.94
C GLY A 181 -15.03 6.80 6.18
N ARG A 182 -14.14 6.07 6.86
CA ARG A 182 -13.00 5.41 6.22
C ARG A 182 -13.43 4.02 5.78
N ARG A 183 -13.92 3.90 4.55
CA ARG A 183 -14.03 2.60 3.88
C ARG A 183 -12.66 1.94 4.04
N ALA A 184 -12.56 0.90 4.88
CA ALA A 184 -11.40 0.05 4.91
C ALA A 184 -11.09 -0.27 3.43
N PRO A 185 -9.85 -0.11 2.94
CA PRO A 185 -9.54 -0.48 1.57
C PRO A 185 -10.11 -1.87 1.39
N ARG A 186 -11.10 -2.00 0.48
CA ARG A 186 -11.73 -3.28 0.18
C ARG A 186 -10.57 -4.24 0.03
N ARG A 187 -10.56 -5.34 0.80
CA ARG A 187 -9.52 -6.36 0.64
C ARG A 187 -9.46 -6.69 -0.83
N GLU A 188 -8.46 -6.17 -1.52
CA GLU A 188 -8.29 -6.39 -2.92
C GLU A 188 -7.77 -7.80 -3.04
N HIS A 189 -8.71 -8.73 -3.21
CA HIS A 189 -8.38 -10.11 -3.51
C HIS A 189 -7.51 -10.11 -4.77
N PRO A 190 -6.27 -10.66 -4.71
CA PRO A 190 -5.41 -10.75 -5.88
C PRO A 190 -6.19 -11.39 -7.02
N ALA A 191 -6.10 -10.82 -8.22
CA ALA A 191 -6.92 -11.24 -9.35
C ALA A 191 -6.06 -11.86 -10.46
N MET A 192 -6.51 -12.97 -11.02
CA MET A 192 -5.84 -13.72 -12.07
C MET A 192 -6.80 -13.98 -13.24
N ALA A 193 -6.29 -13.82 -14.45
CA ALA A 193 -6.97 -14.23 -15.67
C ALA A 193 -6.32 -15.51 -16.22
N ILE A 194 -7.14 -16.51 -16.52
CA ILE A 194 -6.74 -17.73 -17.22
C ILE A 194 -7.15 -17.57 -18.68
N LEU A 195 -6.17 -17.45 -19.57
CA LEU A 195 -6.44 -17.32 -21.00
C LEU A 195 -6.79 -18.69 -21.60
N TYR A 196 -8.02 -18.82 -22.09
CA TYR A 196 -8.53 -20.02 -22.74
C TYR A 196 -9.07 -19.71 -24.14
N ASN A 197 -8.88 -20.66 -25.05
CA ASN A 197 -9.47 -20.62 -26.38
C ASN A 197 -10.16 -21.96 -26.63
N ALA A 198 -11.49 -21.95 -26.66
CA ALA A 198 -12.30 -23.15 -26.89
C ALA A 198 -12.14 -23.68 -28.32
N ASP A 199 -11.91 -22.79 -29.28
CA ASP A 199 -11.79 -23.10 -30.71
C ASP A 199 -10.37 -23.53 -31.11
N ALA A 200 -9.46 -23.69 -30.13
CA ALA A 200 -8.13 -24.22 -30.41
C ALA A 200 -8.24 -25.71 -30.78
N PRO A 201 -7.62 -26.18 -31.90
CA PRO A 201 -7.68 -27.58 -32.31
C PRO A 201 -7.16 -28.57 -31.25
N LEU A 202 -6.23 -28.11 -30.40
CA LEU A 202 -5.84 -28.77 -29.17
C LEU A 202 -5.87 -27.73 -28.04
N PRO A 203 -6.97 -27.64 -27.27
CA PRO A 203 -7.02 -26.75 -26.14
C PRO A 203 -6.02 -27.25 -25.07
N PRO A 204 -5.18 -26.36 -24.51
CA PRO A 204 -4.14 -26.74 -23.55
C PRO A 204 -4.65 -27.25 -22.20
N SER A 205 -5.94 -27.12 -21.91
CA SER A 205 -6.58 -27.59 -20.68
C SER A 205 -8.03 -27.94 -20.95
N ASN A 206 -8.54 -28.96 -20.26
CA ASN A 206 -9.95 -29.32 -20.30
C ASN A 206 -10.75 -28.49 -19.27
N ARG A 207 -12.07 -28.46 -19.43
CA ARG A 207 -12.98 -27.70 -18.56
C ARG A 207 -12.85 -28.08 -17.07
N PRO A 208 -12.75 -29.38 -16.68
CA PRO A 208 -12.53 -29.75 -15.28
C PRO A 208 -11.24 -29.19 -14.67
N ALA A 209 -10.14 -29.14 -15.43
CA ALA A 209 -8.88 -28.56 -14.97
C ALA A 209 -8.98 -27.05 -14.77
N LEU A 210 -9.64 -26.34 -15.68
CA LEU A 210 -9.87 -24.89 -15.56
C LEU A 210 -10.71 -24.55 -14.32
N GLU A 211 -11.78 -25.31 -14.07
CA GLU A 211 -12.58 -25.16 -12.86
C GLU A 211 -11.79 -25.49 -11.59
N GLY A 212 -10.89 -26.48 -11.66
CA GLY A 212 -9.93 -26.79 -10.59
C GLY A 212 -9.01 -25.61 -10.25
N PHE A 213 -8.48 -24.92 -11.27
CA PHE A 213 -7.68 -23.71 -11.06
C PHE A 213 -8.47 -22.58 -10.42
N VAL A 214 -9.73 -22.38 -10.83
CA VAL A 214 -10.61 -21.37 -10.22
C VAL A 214 -10.89 -21.70 -8.75
N ARG A 215 -11.20 -22.96 -8.44
CA ARG A 215 -11.41 -23.41 -7.05
C ARG A 215 -10.16 -23.24 -6.18
N ALA A 216 -8.98 -23.59 -6.70
CA ALA A 216 -7.71 -23.42 -5.99
C ALA A 216 -7.39 -21.94 -5.73
N ALA A 217 -7.65 -21.06 -6.71
CA ALA A 217 -7.49 -19.62 -6.54
C ALA A 217 -8.45 -19.07 -5.46
N ALA A 218 -9.70 -19.50 -5.46
CA ALA A 218 -10.68 -19.11 -4.44
C ALA A 218 -10.27 -19.56 -3.03
N ALA A 219 -9.76 -20.78 -2.88
CA ALA A 219 -9.25 -21.30 -1.61
C ALA A 219 -8.05 -20.48 -1.07
N LEU A 220 -7.27 -19.85 -1.97
CA LEU A 220 -6.16 -18.96 -1.65
C LEU A 220 -6.60 -17.49 -1.50
N GLY A 221 -7.91 -17.21 -1.50
CA GLY A 221 -8.45 -15.85 -1.37
C GLY A 221 -8.19 -14.96 -2.58
N MET A 222 -7.99 -15.56 -3.76
CA MET A 222 -7.80 -14.86 -5.04
C MET A 222 -9.06 -14.92 -5.90
N ARG A 223 -9.25 -13.92 -6.77
CA ARG A 223 -10.28 -13.91 -7.81
C ARG A 223 -9.69 -14.50 -9.08
N ALA A 224 -10.27 -15.55 -9.65
CA ALA A 224 -9.86 -16.11 -10.92
C ALA A 224 -11.00 -16.05 -11.95
N GLU A 225 -10.68 -15.61 -13.17
CA GLU A 225 -11.63 -15.55 -14.28
C GLU A 225 -11.01 -16.18 -15.53
N ILE A 226 -11.80 -16.94 -16.28
CA ILE A 226 -11.39 -17.50 -17.57
C ILE A 226 -11.77 -16.48 -18.64
N ILE A 227 -10.78 -16.03 -19.43
CA ILE A 227 -10.99 -15.02 -20.47
C ILE A 227 -10.51 -15.55 -21.82
N GLU A 228 -11.11 -15.03 -22.89
CA GLU A 228 -10.63 -15.20 -24.26
C GLU A 228 -9.69 -14.06 -24.67
N ARG A 229 -8.98 -14.24 -25.79
CA ARG A 229 -8.02 -13.26 -26.29
C ARG A 229 -8.64 -11.86 -26.49
N GLY A 230 -9.87 -11.79 -26.99
CA GLY A 230 -10.57 -10.53 -27.22
C GLY A 230 -10.99 -9.78 -25.95
N ALA A 231 -11.00 -10.44 -24.79
CA ALA A 231 -11.40 -9.85 -23.52
C ALA A 231 -10.22 -9.31 -22.70
N ILE A 232 -8.97 -9.50 -23.15
CA ILE A 232 -7.76 -9.10 -22.41
C ILE A 232 -7.77 -7.62 -22.04
N GLU A 233 -8.11 -6.72 -22.97
CA GLU A 233 -8.05 -5.28 -22.71
C GLU A 233 -9.17 -4.80 -21.78
N ARG A 234 -10.37 -5.38 -21.91
CA ARG A 234 -11.49 -5.13 -20.98
C ARG A 234 -11.17 -5.61 -19.56
N TRP A 235 -10.54 -6.78 -19.44
CA TRP A 235 -10.16 -7.32 -18.14
C TRP A 235 -9.02 -6.54 -17.47
N ARG A 236 -8.04 -6.08 -18.26
CA ARG A 236 -6.94 -5.22 -17.76
C ARG A 236 -7.40 -3.84 -17.32
N SER A 237 -8.46 -3.31 -17.93
CA SER A 237 -9.06 -2.04 -17.51
C SER A 237 -9.94 -2.19 -16.27
N SER A 238 -10.63 -3.32 -16.09
CA SER A 238 -11.44 -3.59 -14.89
C SER A 238 -10.63 -3.96 -13.64
N THR A 239 -9.40 -4.46 -13.80
CA THR A 239 -8.57 -5.02 -12.70
C THR A 239 -7.41 -4.11 -12.27
N ARG A 240 -7.31 -2.88 -12.82
CA ARG A 240 -6.12 -2.01 -12.71
C ARG A 240 -5.77 -1.53 -11.28
N SER A 241 -6.63 -1.76 -10.28
CA SER A 241 -6.31 -1.49 -8.87
C SER A 241 -5.51 -2.58 -8.17
N SER A 242 -5.57 -3.85 -8.62
CA SER A 242 -5.00 -4.99 -7.90
C SER A 242 -3.88 -5.67 -8.70
N SER A 243 -2.84 -6.19 -8.03
CA SER A 243 -1.73 -6.91 -8.67
C SER A 243 -2.24 -8.08 -9.54
N ALA A 244 -2.29 -7.87 -10.85
CA ALA A 244 -2.90 -8.78 -11.80
C ALA A 244 -1.85 -9.61 -12.54
N THR A 245 -2.03 -10.93 -12.57
CA THR A 245 -1.14 -11.84 -13.32
C THR A 245 -1.93 -12.50 -14.45
N LEU A 246 -1.41 -12.41 -15.69
CA LEU A 246 -1.90 -13.23 -16.80
C LEU A 246 -1.12 -14.53 -16.85
N ARG A 247 -1.83 -15.66 -16.82
CA ARG A 247 -1.21 -16.98 -17.03
C ARG A 247 -1.59 -17.52 -18.40
N PRO A 248 -0.63 -17.71 -19.33
CA PRO A 248 -0.89 -18.47 -20.54
C PRO A 248 -1.11 -19.94 -20.18
N SER A 249 -2.08 -20.57 -20.83
CA SER A 249 -2.26 -22.02 -20.73
C SER A 249 -1.10 -22.72 -21.47
N THR A 250 -0.47 -23.67 -20.80
CA THR A 250 0.83 -24.22 -21.19
C THR A 250 0.71 -25.16 -22.38
N THR A 251 1.09 -24.68 -23.57
CA THR A 251 1.47 -25.53 -24.71
C THR A 251 2.94 -25.29 -25.04
N THR A 252 3.76 -26.32 -24.96
CA THR A 252 5.01 -26.39 -25.75
C THR A 252 5.10 -27.80 -26.34
N PRO A 253 5.64 -27.96 -27.57
CA PRO A 253 6.68 -27.09 -28.14
C PRO A 253 6.43 -26.54 -29.57
N THR A 254 7.16 -25.45 -29.86
CA THR A 254 7.63 -25.01 -31.20
C THR A 254 6.63 -24.38 -32.18
N ALA A 255 6.29 -23.10 -31.99
CA ALA A 255 6.09 -22.13 -33.09
C ALA A 255 5.70 -20.74 -32.55
N LEU A 256 6.56 -20.06 -31.77
CA LEU A 256 6.37 -18.64 -31.41
C LEU A 256 7.71 -18.03 -30.94
N ARG A 257 8.76 -18.20 -31.75
CA ARG A 257 10.08 -17.59 -31.49
C ARG A 257 10.20 -16.16 -32.06
N SER A 258 9.18 -15.66 -32.78
CA SER A 258 9.23 -14.34 -33.43
C SER A 258 8.57 -13.19 -32.67
N VAL A 259 7.71 -13.44 -31.67
CA VAL A 259 7.02 -12.36 -30.91
C VAL A 259 7.73 -11.98 -29.60
N ARG A 260 8.87 -12.62 -29.27
CA ARG A 260 9.55 -12.42 -27.98
C ARG A 260 10.58 -11.27 -27.95
N ARG A 261 10.76 -10.52 -29.05
CA ARG A 261 11.76 -9.42 -29.11
C ARG A 261 11.19 -7.99 -29.06
N ARG A 262 9.87 -7.77 -28.98
CA ARG A 262 9.29 -6.40 -28.95
C ARG A 262 8.53 -6.00 -27.68
N SER A 263 8.43 -6.86 -26.67
CA SER A 263 7.73 -6.53 -25.40
C SER A 263 8.57 -6.80 -24.16
N ALA A 264 9.89 -6.72 -24.28
CA ALA A 264 10.83 -6.70 -23.15
C ALA A 264 11.16 -5.27 -22.74
N SER A 265 10.13 -4.48 -22.42
CA SER A 265 10.26 -3.25 -21.65
C SER A 265 8.93 -3.02 -20.95
N SER A 266 8.94 -2.89 -19.63
CA SER A 266 7.77 -2.64 -18.76
C SER A 266 6.80 -3.80 -18.48
N SER A 267 7.24 -4.90 -17.86
CA SER A 267 6.36 -5.78 -17.05
C SER A 267 7.20 -6.68 -16.14
N SER A 268 7.04 -6.58 -14.83
CA SER A 268 7.54 -7.56 -13.86
C SER A 268 6.67 -8.83 -13.92
N THR A 269 6.78 -9.58 -15.02
CA THR A 269 6.20 -10.92 -15.12
C THR A 269 7.19 -11.87 -14.47
N ILE A 270 6.89 -12.40 -13.29
CA ILE A 270 7.66 -13.49 -12.67
C ILE A 270 7.17 -14.80 -13.30
N PRO A 271 7.95 -15.50 -14.14
CA PRO A 271 7.56 -16.81 -14.62
C PRO A 271 7.80 -17.83 -13.49
N ILE A 272 6.73 -18.29 -12.85
CA ILE A 272 6.83 -19.43 -11.91
C ILE A 272 6.97 -20.70 -12.75
N ARG A 273 8.17 -21.26 -12.78
CA ARG A 273 8.47 -22.57 -13.39
C ARG A 273 8.19 -23.64 -12.34
N SER A 274 7.15 -24.45 -12.52
CA SER A 274 6.97 -25.67 -11.73
C SER A 274 8.07 -26.65 -12.10
N SER A 275 8.97 -26.95 -11.17
CA SER A 275 9.83 -28.13 -11.26
C SER A 275 8.99 -29.36 -10.87
N SER A 276 9.22 -30.48 -11.55
CA SER A 276 8.78 -31.84 -11.22
C SER A 276 7.27 -32.15 -11.19
N ALA A 277 6.85 -32.96 -12.17
CA ALA A 277 6.16 -34.25 -12.03
C ALA A 277 5.06 -34.41 -13.08
N THR A 278 5.46 -34.99 -14.20
CA THR A 278 4.57 -35.55 -15.22
C THR A 278 3.81 -36.72 -14.61
N THR A 279 2.49 -36.63 -14.47
CA THR A 279 1.63 -37.81 -14.46
C THR A 279 0.32 -37.44 -15.15
N ARG A 280 0.06 -38.09 -16.29
CA ARG A 280 -1.21 -38.05 -17.00
C ARG A 280 -2.25 -38.72 -16.11
N CYS A 281 -3.37 -38.06 -15.86
CA CYS A 281 -4.63 -38.74 -15.61
C CYS A 281 -5.44 -38.68 -16.91
N THR A 282 -5.66 -39.87 -17.49
CA THR A 282 -6.81 -40.17 -18.35
C THR A 282 -8.11 -39.93 -17.61
#